data_AF-A0A377M0S0-F1
#
_entry.id   AF-A0A377M0S0-F1
#
_cell.length_a   1.000
_cell.length_b   1.000
_cell.length_c   1.000
_cell.angle_alpha   90.00
_cell.angle_beta   90.00
_cell.angle_gamma   90.00
#
_symmetry.space_group_name_H-M   'P 1'
#
loop_
_entity.id
_entity.type
_entity.pdbx_description
1 polymer ?
#
loop_
_entity_poly.entity_id
_entity_poly.type
_entity_poly.pdbx_seq_one_letter_code
_entity_poly.pdbx_strand_id
1 'polypeptide(L)'
;MAADPITPDQEQRAQKLIYDFLFNDPDSPRIGAKNPTLTLVVFTDYNCPYCKKFDPYLEKIVEKHPQVAVVFKFLPFRSESSLTAARDALTVWRSHPEQFMKFNETLMAKKGYHDDASIQEAQKRAGVNVSTPDDTSLVTVKTQPDHRRKTGHSGNTGHADWRRAVTRLGTFRTV
;
A
#
# COMPACT_ATOMS: atom_id res chain seq x y z
N MET A 1 32.09 -3.09 15.17
CA MET A 1 31.52 -4.31 15.77
C MET A 1 30.58 -4.90 14.73
N ALA A 2 30.84 -6.11 14.23
CA ALA A 2 29.88 -6.79 13.36
C ALA A 2 28.71 -7.27 14.24
N ALA A 3 27.48 -7.04 13.80
CA ALA A 3 26.32 -7.59 14.50
C ALA A 3 26.35 -9.13 14.42
N ASP A 4 25.97 -9.80 15.50
CA ASP A 4 25.92 -11.26 15.55
C ASP A 4 24.92 -11.82 14.51
N PRO A 5 25.15 -13.02 13.96
CA PRO A 5 24.22 -13.66 13.06
C PRO A 5 22.87 -13.91 13.74
N ILE A 6 21.78 -13.56 13.06
CA ILE A 6 20.41 -13.83 13.51
C ILE A 6 20.13 -15.34 13.52
N THR A 7 19.48 -15.81 14.58
CA THR A 7 19.07 -17.21 14.74
C THR A 7 17.84 -17.55 13.87
N PRO A 8 17.59 -18.84 13.57
CA PRO A 8 16.38 -19.25 12.83
C PRO A 8 15.07 -18.77 13.47
N ASP A 9 14.97 -18.78 14.80
CA ASP A 9 13.78 -18.27 15.52
C ASP A 9 13.61 -16.75 15.34
N GLN A 10 14.72 -16.01 15.35
CA GLN A 10 14.70 -14.57 15.09
C GLN A 10 14.28 -14.28 13.65
N GLU A 11 14.74 -15.09 12.69
CA GLU A 11 14.35 -14.99 11.29
C GLU A 11 12.85 -15.27 11.11
N GLN A 12 12.32 -16.35 11.68
CA GLN A 12 10.89 -16.68 11.61
C GLN A 12 10.01 -15.59 12.24
N ARG A 13 10.41 -15.06 13.39
CA ARG A 13 9.70 -13.94 14.03
C ARG A 13 9.70 -12.71 13.13
N ALA A 14 10.83 -12.38 12.51
CA ALA A 14 10.92 -11.25 11.59
C ALA A 14 10.03 -11.46 10.34
N GLN A 15 10.03 -12.67 9.77
CA GLN A 15 9.16 -13.02 8.64
C GLN A 15 7.68 -12.87 9.00
N LYS A 16 7.26 -13.36 10.17
CA LYS A 16 5.87 -13.20 10.64
C LYS A 16 5.48 -11.73 10.79
N LEU A 17 6.34 -10.90 11.39
CA LEU A 17 6.07 -9.47 11.54
C LEU A 17 5.94 -8.75 10.19
N ILE A 18 6.78 -9.12 9.21
CA ILE A 18 6.68 -8.59 7.85
C ILE A 18 5.38 -9.05 7.19
N TYR A 19 5.01 -10.32 7.33
CA TYR A 19 3.76 -10.86 6.81
C TYR A 19 2.56 -10.12 7.40
N ASP A 20 2.50 -10.00 8.72
CA ASP A 20 1.40 -9.30 9.40
C ASP A 20 1.31 -7.84 8.97
N PHE A 21 2.45 -7.16 8.83
CA PHE A 21 2.47 -5.80 8.28
C PHE A 21 1.92 -5.76 6.85
N LEU A 22 2.34 -6.65 5.96
CA LEU A 22 1.94 -6.61 4.54
C LEU A 22 0.46 -6.97 4.35
N PHE A 23 -0.04 -7.95 5.11
CA PHE A 23 -1.32 -8.58 4.83
C PHE A 23 -2.35 -8.44 5.95
N ASN A 24 -1.98 -8.16 7.19
CA ASN A 24 -2.92 -8.16 8.32
C ASN A 24 -2.98 -6.82 9.07
N ASP A 25 -2.36 -5.78 8.53
CA ASP A 25 -2.38 -4.44 9.10
C ASP A 25 -3.77 -3.79 8.96
N PRO A 26 -4.52 -3.57 10.07
CA PRO A 26 -5.86 -2.99 10.01
C PRO A 26 -5.85 -1.52 9.56
N ASP A 27 -4.73 -0.82 9.69
CA ASP A 27 -4.58 0.56 9.25
C ASP A 27 -4.33 0.69 7.74
N SER A 28 -4.14 -0.45 7.05
CA SER A 28 -3.93 -0.46 5.61
C SER A 28 -5.23 -0.69 4.86
N PRO A 29 -5.61 0.21 3.94
CA PRO A 29 -6.83 0.05 3.17
C PRO A 29 -6.85 -1.23 2.36
N ARG A 30 -8.03 -1.86 2.29
CA ARG A 30 -8.25 -3.10 1.55
C ARG A 30 -9.52 -3.05 0.72
N ILE A 31 -9.44 -3.65 -0.47
CA ILE A 31 -10.60 -3.99 -1.30
C ILE A 31 -10.62 -5.47 -1.68
N GLY A 32 -11.78 -5.93 -2.12
CA GLY A 32 -12.00 -7.28 -2.63
C GLY A 32 -12.43 -8.28 -1.58
N ALA A 33 -12.04 -9.54 -1.77
CA ALA A 33 -12.46 -10.64 -0.89
C ALA A 33 -12.08 -10.40 0.57
N LYS A 34 -13.01 -10.71 1.48
CA LYS A 34 -12.75 -10.77 2.93
C LYS A 34 -11.80 -11.93 3.29
N ASN A 35 -11.95 -13.05 2.59
CA ASN A 35 -11.14 -14.26 2.72
C ASN A 35 -10.49 -14.58 1.35
N PRO A 36 -9.46 -13.83 0.94
CA PRO A 36 -8.88 -13.96 -0.39
C PRO A 36 -7.99 -15.20 -0.52
N THR A 37 -7.98 -15.84 -1.69
CA THR A 37 -6.98 -16.86 -2.02
C THR A 37 -5.66 -16.24 -2.47
N LEU A 38 -5.70 -14.99 -2.94
CA LEU A 38 -4.55 -14.20 -3.36
C LEU A 38 -4.74 -12.75 -2.90
N THR A 39 -3.76 -12.19 -2.20
CA THR A 39 -3.74 -10.78 -1.83
C THR A 39 -2.59 -10.07 -2.53
N LEU A 40 -2.92 -9.02 -3.29
CA LEU A 40 -1.95 -8.13 -3.89
C LEU A 40 -1.64 -7.01 -2.89
N VAL A 41 -0.36 -6.74 -2.64
CA VAL A 41 0.07 -5.58 -1.84
C VAL A 41 0.64 -4.54 -2.78
N VAL A 42 0.03 -3.36 -2.80
CA VAL A 42 0.38 -2.30 -3.74
C VAL A 42 1.00 -1.13 -2.98
N PHE A 43 2.28 -0.93 -3.20
CA PHE A 43 2.98 0.27 -2.77
C PHE A 43 2.71 1.40 -3.75
N THR A 44 2.10 2.50 -3.29
CA THR A 44 1.55 3.54 -4.17
C THR A 44 1.78 4.96 -3.66
N ASP A 45 1.74 5.93 -4.56
CA ASP A 45 1.83 7.36 -4.27
C ASP A 45 0.85 8.12 -5.18
N TYR A 46 0.01 8.97 -4.59
CA TYR A 46 -1.00 9.75 -5.30
C TYR A 46 -0.44 10.75 -6.32
N ASN A 47 0.85 11.08 -6.29
CA ASN A 47 1.51 11.93 -7.29
C ASN A 47 2.40 11.15 -8.27
N CYS A 48 2.44 9.82 -8.19
CA CYS A 48 3.22 8.99 -9.11
C CYS A 48 2.43 8.71 -10.41
N PRO A 49 2.93 9.13 -11.60
CA PRO A 49 2.22 8.92 -12.86
C PRO A 49 1.98 7.44 -13.21
N TYR A 50 2.88 6.54 -12.79
CA TYR A 50 2.71 5.11 -13.03
C TYR A 50 1.68 4.49 -12.08
N CYS A 51 1.65 4.91 -10.81
CA CYS A 51 0.62 4.51 -9.87
C CYS A 51 -0.76 4.91 -10.38
N LYS A 52 -0.93 6.17 -10.82
CA LYS A 52 -2.20 6.65 -11.41
C LYS A 52 -2.65 5.85 -12.64
N LYS A 53 -1.70 5.40 -13.48
CA LYS A 53 -2.02 4.55 -14.64
C LYS A 53 -2.38 3.13 -14.24
N PHE A 54 -1.80 2.62 -13.16
CA PHE A 54 -1.96 1.24 -12.70
C PHE A 54 -3.21 1.04 -11.85
N ASP A 55 -3.57 2.03 -11.03
CA ASP A 55 -4.66 1.97 -10.06
C ASP A 55 -6.00 1.45 -10.62
N PRO A 56 -6.50 1.92 -11.79
CA PRO A 56 -7.76 1.42 -12.37
C PRO A 56 -7.74 -0.06 -12.76
N TYR A 57 -6.56 -0.67 -12.89
CA TYR A 57 -6.46 -2.10 -13.16
C TYR A 57 -6.62 -2.95 -11.90
N LEU A 58 -6.34 -2.40 -10.71
CA LEU A 58 -6.51 -3.11 -9.44
C LEU A 58 -7.99 -3.39 -9.16
N GLU A 59 -8.84 -2.39 -9.37
CA GLU A 59 -10.30 -2.54 -9.28
C GLU A 59 -10.80 -3.58 -10.28
N LYS A 60 -10.41 -3.47 -11.55
CA LYS A 60 -10.79 -4.45 -12.59
C LYS A 60 -10.36 -5.88 -12.25
N ILE A 61 -9.19 -6.05 -11.61
CA ILE A 61 -8.74 -7.37 -11.16
C ILE A 61 -9.68 -7.91 -10.07
N VAL A 62 -10.03 -7.10 -9.08
CA VAL A 62 -10.92 -7.50 -7.98
C VAL A 62 -12.35 -7.78 -8.49
N GLU A 63 -12.85 -6.97 -9.41
CA GLU A 63 -14.15 -7.19 -10.06
C GLU A 63 -14.18 -8.50 -10.86
N LYS A 64 -13.13 -8.77 -11.64
CA LYS A 64 -13.04 -9.96 -12.49
C LYS A 64 -12.71 -11.24 -11.71
N HIS A 65 -12.02 -11.10 -10.58
CA HIS A 65 -11.54 -12.21 -9.76
C HIS A 65 -12.00 -12.01 -8.30
N PRO A 66 -13.24 -12.41 -7.95
CA PRO A 66 -13.81 -12.17 -6.63
C PRO A 66 -13.05 -12.78 -5.45
N GLN A 67 -12.13 -13.72 -5.71
CA GLN A 67 -11.25 -14.34 -4.73
C GLN A 67 -9.98 -13.52 -4.43
N VAL A 68 -9.75 -12.42 -5.14
CA VAL A 68 -8.58 -11.55 -4.98
C VAL A 68 -8.91 -10.40 -4.03
N ALA A 69 -7.93 -10.02 -3.21
CA ALA A 69 -7.94 -8.77 -2.46
C ALA A 69 -6.73 -7.91 -2.83
N VAL A 70 -6.85 -6.61 -2.62
CA VAL A 70 -5.76 -5.65 -2.77
C VAL A 70 -5.59 -4.89 -1.45
N VAL A 71 -4.36 -4.75 -0.97
CA VAL A 71 -3.98 -3.95 0.19
C VAL A 71 -3.12 -2.78 -0.28
N PHE A 72 -3.50 -1.57 0.10
CA PHE A 72 -2.80 -0.34 -0.28
C PHE A 72 -1.76 0.06 0.76
N LYS A 73 -0.56 0.39 0.30
CA LYS A 73 0.56 0.89 1.11
C LYS A 73 1.08 2.21 0.53
N PHE A 74 0.70 3.32 1.13
CA PHE A 74 1.13 4.66 0.70
C PHE A 74 2.60 4.99 1.03
N LEU A 75 3.37 5.28 -0.02
CA LEU A 75 4.76 5.72 0.03
C LEU A 75 4.89 7.13 -0.56
N PRO A 76 4.58 8.19 0.20
CA PRO A 76 4.54 9.55 -0.31
C PRO A 76 5.95 10.14 -0.48
N PHE A 77 6.59 9.84 -1.61
CA PHE A 77 7.95 10.26 -1.92
C PHE A 77 8.02 11.40 -2.94
N ARG A 78 6.91 11.72 -3.61
CA ARG A 78 6.92 12.62 -4.76
C ARG A 78 6.81 14.10 -4.39
N SER A 79 6.09 14.44 -3.32
CA SER A 79 5.93 15.81 -2.81
C SER A 79 5.27 15.80 -1.42
N GLU A 80 5.26 16.95 -0.74
CA GLU A 80 4.48 17.14 0.49
C GLU A 80 2.99 16.82 0.30
N SER A 81 2.41 17.18 -0.85
CA SER A 81 1.02 16.83 -1.16
C SER A 81 0.78 15.33 -1.30
N SER A 82 1.82 14.52 -1.57
CA SER A 82 1.70 13.05 -1.48
C SER A 82 1.46 12.63 -0.05
N LEU A 83 2.15 13.25 0.92
CA LEU A 83 1.99 12.95 2.34
C LEU A 83 0.61 13.36 2.82
N THR A 84 0.15 14.57 2.47
CA THR A 84 -1.20 15.05 2.80
C THR A 84 -2.26 14.09 2.25
N ALA A 85 -2.24 13.78 0.95
CA ALA A 85 -3.22 12.88 0.34
C ALA A 85 -3.20 11.46 0.93
N ALA A 86 -2.00 10.93 1.23
CA ALA A 86 -1.86 9.63 1.90
C ALA A 86 -2.46 9.63 3.31
N ARG A 87 -2.20 10.67 4.09
CA ARG A 87 -2.73 10.80 5.45
C ARG A 87 -4.25 10.93 5.46
N ASP A 88 -4.81 11.72 4.56
CA ASP A 88 -6.25 11.83 4.37
C ASP A 88 -6.86 10.47 4.03
N ALA A 89 -6.26 9.74 3.09
CA ALA A 89 -6.80 8.46 2.64
C ALA A 89 -6.79 7.40 3.76
N LEU A 90 -5.75 7.38 4.59
CA LEU A 90 -5.69 6.52 5.78
C LEU A 90 -6.71 6.93 6.84
N THR A 91 -6.94 8.23 7.02
CA THR A 91 -7.94 8.74 7.96
C THR A 91 -9.36 8.39 7.49
N VAL A 92 -9.64 8.52 6.19
CA VAL A 92 -10.88 8.07 5.57
C VAL A 92 -11.05 6.56 5.76
N TRP A 93 -10.02 5.76 5.51
CA TRP A 93 -10.10 4.31 5.73
C TRP A 93 -10.53 3.93 7.15
N ARG A 94 -9.98 4.60 8.17
CA ARG A 94 -10.34 4.32 9.57
C ARG A 94 -11.73 4.78 9.95
N SER A 95 -12.14 5.96 9.47
CA SER A 95 -13.39 6.61 9.92
C SER A 95 -14.60 6.30 9.04
N HIS A 96 -14.36 6.02 7.76
CA HIS A 96 -15.31 6.01 6.64
C HIS A 96 -14.83 5.00 5.56
N PRO A 97 -14.60 3.72 5.93
CA PRO A 97 -14.01 2.72 5.03
C PRO A 97 -14.81 2.52 3.74
N GLU A 98 -16.13 2.74 3.78
CA GLU A 98 -17.01 2.62 2.61
C GLU A 98 -16.83 3.74 1.57
N GLN A 99 -16.30 4.91 1.96
CA GLN A 99 -15.99 6.02 1.06
C GLN A 99 -14.52 5.99 0.58
N PHE A 100 -13.67 5.13 1.16
CA PHE A 100 -12.23 5.08 0.85
C PHE A 100 -11.97 4.95 -0.65
N MET A 101 -12.62 4.00 -1.33
CA MET A 101 -12.33 3.76 -2.75
C MET A 101 -12.71 4.92 -3.65
N LYS A 102 -13.89 5.51 -3.41
CA LYS A 102 -14.32 6.72 -4.12
C LYS A 102 -13.32 7.87 -3.93
N PHE A 103 -12.74 8.00 -2.74
CA PHE A 103 -11.69 8.98 -2.47
C PHE A 103 -10.36 8.62 -3.16
N ASN A 104 -9.90 7.37 -3.05
CA ASN A 104 -8.68 6.87 -3.71
C ASN A 104 -8.75 7.08 -5.23
N GLU A 105 -9.83 6.66 -5.87
CA GLU A 105 -10.07 6.83 -7.31
C GLU A 105 -10.03 8.31 -7.71
N THR A 106 -10.67 9.19 -6.94
CA THR A 106 -10.69 10.62 -7.24
C THR A 106 -9.30 11.24 -7.16
N LEU A 107 -8.50 10.85 -6.16
CA LEU A 107 -7.10 11.27 -6.06
C LEU A 107 -6.27 10.70 -7.22
N MET A 108 -6.37 9.40 -7.50
CA MET A 108 -5.60 8.74 -8.55
C MET A 108 -5.93 9.26 -9.96
N ALA A 109 -7.20 9.57 -10.22
CA ALA A 109 -7.65 10.10 -11.51
C ALA A 109 -7.16 11.54 -11.79
N LYS A 110 -6.79 12.32 -10.76
CA LYS A 110 -6.29 13.69 -10.96
C LYS A 110 -5.03 13.70 -11.82
N LYS A 111 -5.03 14.49 -12.89
CA LYS A 111 -3.80 14.76 -13.67
C LYS A 111 -2.86 15.72 -12.94
N GLY A 112 -1.56 15.47 -13.05
CA GLY A 112 -0.52 16.26 -12.41
C GLY A 112 -0.44 16.06 -10.90
N TYR A 113 0.34 16.92 -10.25
CA TYR A 113 0.56 16.89 -8.81
C TYR A 113 -0.65 17.42 -8.05
N HIS A 114 -0.92 16.87 -6.87
CA HIS A 114 -1.88 17.39 -5.91
C HIS A 114 -1.38 18.66 -5.23
N ASP A 115 -2.33 19.45 -4.79
CA ASP A 115 -2.27 20.56 -3.85
C ASP A 115 -3.47 20.48 -2.90
N ASP A 116 -3.52 21.33 -1.88
CA ASP A 116 -4.57 21.31 -0.86
C ASP A 116 -5.97 21.48 -1.47
N ALA A 117 -6.12 22.37 -2.46
CA ALA A 117 -7.40 22.61 -3.12
C ALA A 117 -7.91 21.36 -3.85
N SER A 118 -7.04 20.66 -4.56
CA SER A 118 -7.40 19.43 -5.27
C SER A 118 -7.68 18.25 -4.35
N ILE A 119 -7.04 18.19 -3.17
CA ILE A 119 -7.30 17.18 -2.15
C ILE A 119 -8.67 17.46 -1.52
N GLN A 120 -8.97 18.71 -1.15
CA GLN A 120 -10.29 19.11 -0.64
C GLN A 120 -11.41 18.85 -1.65
N GLU A 121 -11.16 19.09 -2.94
CA GLU A 121 -12.11 18.76 -4.00
C GLU A 121 -12.34 17.24 -4.10
N ALA A 122 -11.28 16.43 -3.93
CA ALA A 122 -11.42 14.98 -3.88
C ALA A 122 -12.24 14.52 -2.66
N GLN A 123 -12.04 15.13 -1.49
CA GLN A 123 -12.84 14.86 -0.30
C GLN A 123 -14.33 15.15 -0.55
N LYS A 124 -14.64 16.33 -1.12
CA LYS A 124 -16.01 16.72 -1.47
C LYS A 124 -16.68 15.73 -2.42
N ARG A 125 -15.98 15.31 -3.49
CA ARG A 125 -16.50 14.33 -4.45
C ARG A 125 -16.75 12.97 -3.80
N ALA A 126 -15.87 12.56 -2.90
CA ALA A 126 -16.03 11.31 -2.16
C ALA A 126 -17.11 11.39 -1.06
N GLY A 127 -17.54 12.59 -0.67
CA GLY A 127 -18.50 12.80 0.40
C GLY A 127 -17.88 12.63 1.80
N VAL A 128 -16.58 12.90 1.92
CA VAL A 128 -15.83 12.85 3.17
C VAL A 128 -15.32 14.25 3.53
N ASN A 129 -14.97 14.46 4.79
CA ASN A 129 -14.35 15.69 5.25
C ASN A 129 -13.23 15.34 6.23
N VAL A 130 -11.99 15.55 5.81
CA VAL A 130 -10.82 15.39 6.68
C VAL A 130 -10.24 16.78 6.91
N SER A 131 -10.63 17.41 8.02
CA SER A 131 -10.10 18.71 8.43
C SER A 131 -8.67 18.60 8.95
N THR A 132 -8.41 17.57 9.77
CA THR A 132 -7.09 17.22 10.27
C THR A 132 -6.93 15.70 10.18
N PRO A 133 -5.93 15.19 9.45
CA PRO A 133 -5.63 13.76 9.46
C PRO A 133 -5.21 13.31 10.84
N ASP A 134 -5.65 12.14 11.28
CA ASP A 134 -5.31 11.65 12.62
C ASP A 134 -3.80 11.36 12.77
N ASP A 135 -3.31 11.27 14.00
CA ASP A 135 -1.89 11.04 14.27
C ASP A 135 -1.42 9.64 13.83
N THR A 136 -2.31 8.65 13.89
CA THR A 136 -2.04 7.28 13.42
C THR A 136 -1.68 7.29 11.93
N SER A 137 -2.32 8.12 11.12
CA SER A 137 -2.01 8.26 9.69
C SER A 137 -0.53 8.56 9.44
N LEU A 138 0.08 9.41 10.27
CA LEU A 138 1.48 9.79 10.12
C LEU A 138 2.41 8.65 10.53
N VAL A 139 2.06 7.92 11.61
CA VAL A 139 2.81 6.74 12.06
C VAL A 139 2.76 5.66 10.97
N THR A 140 1.57 5.35 10.46
CA THR A 140 1.36 4.36 9.39
C THR A 140 2.16 4.71 8.14
N VAL A 141 2.17 5.98 7.70
CA VAL A 141 2.99 6.38 6.54
C VAL A 141 4.49 6.24 6.81
N LYS A 142 4.95 6.66 7.99
CA LYS A 142 6.39 6.66 8.32
C LYS A 142 6.96 5.26 8.51
N THR A 143 6.16 4.28 8.92
CA THR A 143 6.64 2.90 9.10
C THR A 143 6.77 2.16 7.77
N GLN A 144 5.98 2.51 6.75
CA GLN A 144 5.93 1.77 5.48
C GLN A 144 7.25 1.71 4.70
N PRO A 145 8.06 2.79 4.56
CA PRO A 145 9.35 2.73 3.88
C PRO A 145 10.33 1.72 4.47
N ASP A 146 10.39 1.61 5.80
CA ASP A 146 11.30 0.66 6.47
C ASP A 146 10.90 -0.79 6.21
N HIS A 147 9.60 -1.09 6.23
CA HIS A 147 9.09 -2.41 5.89
C HIS A 147 9.28 -2.73 4.41
N ARG A 148 9.07 -1.76 3.53
CA ARG A 148 9.36 -1.90 2.09
C ARG A 148 10.82 -2.29 1.85
N ARG A 149 11.78 -1.61 2.49
CA ARG A 149 13.21 -1.93 2.39
C ARG A 149 13.50 -3.37 2.83
N LYS A 150 12.88 -3.82 3.93
CA LYS A 150 13.04 -5.20 4.43
C LYS A 150 12.49 -6.26 3.47
N THR A 151 11.52 -5.92 2.63
CA THR A 151 10.90 -6.83 1.64
C THR A 151 11.56 -6.81 0.26
N GLY A 152 12.66 -6.07 0.08
CA GLY A 152 13.41 -6.03 -1.19
C GLY A 152 12.75 -5.18 -2.30
N HIS A 153 11.66 -4.47 -2.02
CA HIS A 153 11.02 -3.58 -2.99
C HIS A 153 11.81 -2.26 -3.10
N SER A 154 12.93 -2.26 -3.81
CA SER A 154 13.67 -1.03 -4.17
C SER A 154 13.00 -0.34 -5.37
N GLY A 155 12.90 0.98 -5.35
CA GLY A 155 12.40 1.76 -6.49
C GLY A 155 13.50 1.86 -7.53
N ASN A 156 13.28 1.28 -8.71
CA ASN A 156 14.19 1.25 -9.86
C ASN A 156 15.56 0.57 -9.61
N THR A 157 15.59 -0.75 -9.75
CA THR A 157 16.72 -1.44 -10.38
C THR A 157 16.18 -2.39 -11.45
N GLY A 158 16.48 -2.06 -12.71
CA GLY A 158 16.13 -2.86 -13.86
C GLY A 158 16.67 -4.29 -13.78
N HIS A 159 15.88 -5.22 -14.31
CA HIS A 159 16.27 -6.50 -14.89
C HIS A 159 17.00 -7.59 -14.08
N ALA A 160 17.55 -7.35 -12.89
CA ALA A 160 18.47 -8.33 -12.27
C ALA A 160 17.92 -9.17 -11.10
N ASP A 161 16.82 -8.79 -10.42
CA ASP A 161 16.49 -9.39 -9.12
C ASP A 161 15.21 -10.27 -9.09
N TRP A 162 14.48 -10.37 -10.20
CA TRP A 162 13.31 -11.25 -10.27
C TRP A 162 13.68 -12.75 -10.22
N ARG A 163 14.86 -13.13 -10.75
CA ARG A 163 15.29 -14.54 -10.78
C ARG A 163 15.67 -15.08 -9.39
N ARG A 164 16.07 -14.24 -8.42
CA ARG A 164 16.39 -14.73 -7.06
C ARG A 164 15.15 -14.90 -6.20
N ALA A 165 14.14 -14.05 -6.38
CA ALA A 165 12.89 -14.13 -5.62
C ALA A 165 12.08 -15.40 -5.98
N VAL A 166 12.03 -15.77 -7.26
CA VAL A 166 11.26 -16.95 -7.71
C VAL A 166 11.92 -18.27 -7.24
N THR A 167 13.25 -18.35 -7.18
CA THR A 167 13.95 -19.58 -6.80
C THR A 167 13.88 -19.88 -5.29
N ARG A 168 13.62 -18.88 -4.43
CA ARG A 168 13.46 -19.09 -2.97
C ARG A 168 12.05 -19.49 -2.54
N LEU A 169 11.04 -19.35 -3.41
CA LEU A 169 9.65 -19.75 -3.14
C LEU A 169 9.25 -21.04 -3.88
N GLY A 170 10.20 -21.65 -4.61
CA GLY A 170 9.98 -22.79 -5.50
C GLY A 170 10.12 -24.19 -4.88
N THR A 171 9.90 -24.37 -3.59
CA THR A 171 9.77 -25.71 -2.99
C THR A 171 8.30 -26.03 -2.73
N PHE A 172 7.48 -25.93 -3.77
CA PHE A 172 6.18 -26.62 -3.81
C PHE A 172 6.46 -28.10 -4.03
N ARG A 173 6.46 -28.86 -2.94
CA ARG A 173 6.46 -30.33 -2.97
C ARG A 173 5.04 -30.76 -3.33
N THR A 174 4.87 -31.33 -4.52
CA THR A 174 3.70 -32.11 -4.90
C THR A 174 3.47 -33.22 -3.87
N VAL A 175 2.26 -33.26 -3.32
CA VAL A 175 1.62 -34.48 -2.81
C VAL A 175 0.36 -34.66 -3.64
#